data_AF-A0A9E3RC00-F1
#
_entry.id   AF-A0A9E3RC00-F1
#
_cell.length_a   1.000
_cell.length_b   1.000
_cell.length_c   1.000
_cell.angle_alpha   90.00
_cell.angle_beta   90.00
_cell.angle_gamma   90.00
#
_symmetry.space_group_name_H-M   'P 1'
#
loop_
_entity.id
_entity.type
_entity.pdbx_description
1 polymer ?
#
loop_
_entity_poly.entity_id
_entity_poly.type
_entity_poly.pdbx_seq_one_letter_code
_entity_poly.pdbx_strand_id
1 'polypeptide(L)'
;MILFFACNSSEPKTETATSLGYQDASISLVKEVFQIECDHMKNSGKNISGLNTYDFRAEAFQQILKNPDRKLLQHYEVLYQQIADAEFHMTDAEKANYHKAVDALYAAGCP
;
A
#
# COMPACT_ATOMS: atom_id res chain seq x y z
N MET A 1 -0.81 -20.75 -55.27
CA MET A 1 0.59 -20.96 -54.82
C MET A 1 1.09 -19.62 -54.29
N ILE A 2 1.19 -19.49 -52.98
CA ILE A 2 2.21 -18.80 -52.19
C ILE A 2 1.87 -19.18 -50.73
N LEU A 3 2.86 -19.81 -50.09
CA LEU A 3 2.82 -20.33 -48.74
C LEU A 3 3.46 -19.32 -47.76
N PHE A 4 3.21 -19.58 -46.47
CA PHE A 4 3.96 -19.17 -45.28
C PHE A 4 3.88 -17.70 -44.86
N PHE A 5 2.92 -17.41 -43.98
CA PHE A 5 3.21 -16.56 -42.82
C PHE A 5 3.44 -17.49 -41.63
N ALA A 6 4.69 -17.60 -41.21
CA ALA A 6 5.06 -18.18 -39.94
C ALA A 6 4.49 -17.28 -38.83
N CYS A 7 3.47 -17.77 -38.14
CA CYS A 7 3.04 -17.19 -36.88
C CYS A 7 4.15 -17.53 -35.88
N ASN A 8 5.07 -16.59 -35.68
CA ASN A 8 6.14 -16.74 -34.70
C ASN A 8 5.46 -16.86 -33.34
N SER A 9 5.52 -18.07 -32.77
CA SER A 9 5.01 -18.37 -31.43
C SER A 9 5.72 -17.43 -30.46
N SER A 10 4.99 -16.42 -30.00
CA SER A 10 5.39 -15.65 -28.84
C SER A 10 5.11 -16.56 -27.66
N GLU A 11 6.11 -17.36 -27.29
CA GLU A 11 6.12 -18.06 -26.01
C GLU A 11 5.81 -17.02 -24.92
N PRO A 12 4.81 -17.25 -24.04
CA PRO A 12 4.69 -16.42 -22.87
C PRO A 12 5.96 -16.70 -22.04
N LYS A 13 6.88 -15.74 -22.03
CA LYS A 13 7.96 -15.72 -21.06
C LYS A 13 7.30 -15.64 -19.70
N THR A 14 7.32 -16.76 -19.00
CA THR A 14 6.89 -16.89 -17.62
C THR A 14 7.77 -15.98 -16.77
N GLU A 15 7.34 -14.74 -16.54
CA GLU A 15 7.93 -13.84 -15.55
C GLU A 15 7.69 -14.42 -14.17
N THR A 16 8.61 -15.29 -13.76
CA THR A 16 8.59 -15.96 -12.46
C THR A 16 9.43 -15.17 -11.44
N ALA A 17 9.49 -13.84 -11.62
CA ALA A 17 10.34 -12.96 -10.85
C ALA A 17 9.65 -11.60 -10.64
N THR A 18 8.49 -11.60 -9.99
CA THR A 18 7.83 -10.32 -9.64
C THR A 18 6.87 -10.40 -8.46
N SER A 19 6.47 -11.59 -8.00
CA SER A 19 5.33 -11.71 -7.09
C SER A 19 5.67 -11.34 -5.62
N LEU A 20 6.72 -11.92 -5.04
CA LEU A 20 7.20 -11.57 -3.69
C LEU A 20 7.73 -10.12 -3.57
N GLY A 21 8.24 -9.56 -4.67
CA GLY A 21 8.81 -8.21 -4.68
C GLY A 21 7.77 -7.11 -4.49
N TYR A 22 6.56 -7.27 -5.04
CA TYR A 22 5.49 -6.28 -4.88
C TYR A 22 4.98 -6.23 -3.44
N GLN A 23 4.87 -7.38 -2.76
CA GLN A 23 4.48 -7.42 -1.36
C GLN A 23 5.49 -6.65 -0.48
N ASP A 24 6.77 -6.98 -0.55
CA ASP A 24 7.77 -6.35 0.31
C ASP A 24 7.94 -4.84 0.03
N ALA A 25 7.87 -4.45 -1.24
CA ALA A 25 7.87 -3.05 -1.65
C ALA A 25 6.64 -2.29 -1.12
N SER A 26 5.44 -2.86 -1.27
CA SER A 26 4.19 -2.24 -0.80
C SER A 26 4.15 -2.09 0.72
N ILE A 27 4.64 -3.07 1.49
CA ILE A 27 4.70 -2.96 2.96
C ILE A 27 5.66 -1.85 3.40
N SER A 28 6.73 -1.60 2.65
CA SER A 28 7.63 -0.48 2.92
C SER A 28 6.92 0.87 2.73
N LEU A 29 6.11 1.01 1.67
CA LEU A 29 5.27 2.20 1.45
C LEU A 29 4.22 2.37 2.55
N VAL A 30 3.58 1.28 2.98
CA VAL A 30 2.58 1.32 4.06
C VAL A 30 3.21 1.75 5.38
N LYS A 31 4.45 1.33 5.69
CA LYS A 31 5.17 1.79 6.88
C LYS A 31 5.41 3.30 6.87
N GLU A 32 5.69 3.87 5.70
CA GLU A 32 5.85 5.32 5.57
C GLU A 32 4.52 6.06 5.78
N VAL A 33 3.44 5.58 5.16
CA VAL A 33 2.07 6.09 5.40
C VAL A 33 1.72 6.01 6.88
N PHE A 34 1.98 4.87 7.52
CA PHE A 34 1.73 4.65 8.94
C PHE A 34 2.51 5.63 9.83
N GLN A 35 3.77 5.93 9.49
CA GLN A 35 4.56 6.92 10.23
C GLN A 35 3.94 8.32 10.14
N ILE A 36 3.55 8.75 8.94
CA ILE A 36 2.88 10.04 8.71
C ILE A 36 1.59 10.10 9.54
N GLU A 37 0.77 9.06 9.50
CA GLU A 37 -0.47 8.97 10.23
C GLU A 37 -0.24 9.02 11.75
N CYS A 38 0.75 8.29 12.25
CA CYS A 38 1.10 8.29 13.67
C CYS A 38 1.57 9.66 14.17
N ASP A 39 2.36 10.39 13.39
CA ASP A 39 2.81 11.74 13.76
C ASP A 39 1.62 12.71 13.91
N HIS A 40 0.57 12.53 13.11
CA HIS A 40 -0.65 13.33 13.22
C HIS A 40 -1.59 12.84 14.33
N MET A 41 -1.64 11.53 14.56
CA MET A 41 -2.44 10.93 15.63
C MET A 41 -1.91 11.24 17.03
N LYS A 42 -0.60 11.39 17.22
CA LYS A 42 0.01 11.83 18.50
C LYS A 42 -0.56 13.16 18.98
N ASN A 43 -0.92 14.05 18.07
CA ASN A 43 -1.45 15.37 18.37
C ASN A 43 -2.99 15.41 18.51
N SER A 44 -3.67 14.28 18.28
CA SER A 44 -5.14 14.20 18.27
C SER A 44 -5.76 14.21 19.66
N GLY A 45 -5.01 13.83 20.70
CA GLY A 45 -5.52 13.59 22.05
C GLY A 45 -6.49 12.41 22.16
N LYS A 46 -6.70 11.64 21.08
CA LYS A 46 -7.57 10.45 21.08
C LYS A 46 -6.81 9.21 21.51
N ASN A 47 -7.52 8.29 22.18
CA ASN A 47 -7.00 6.97 22.44
C ASN A 47 -7.02 6.17 21.13
N ILE A 48 -5.82 5.85 20.63
CA ILE A 48 -5.62 5.08 19.41
C ILE A 48 -5.58 3.57 19.64
N SER A 49 -5.54 3.14 20.90
CA SER A 49 -5.46 1.72 21.26
C SER A 49 -6.78 1.03 20.95
N GLY A 50 -6.71 -0.07 20.17
CA GLY A 50 -7.87 -0.89 19.83
C GLY A 50 -8.68 -0.41 18.62
N LEU A 51 -8.25 0.63 17.92
CA LEU A 51 -8.82 0.96 16.60
C LEU A 51 -8.39 -0.11 15.58
N ASN A 52 -9.33 -0.53 14.73
CA ASN A 52 -8.95 -1.31 13.56
C ASN A 52 -8.21 -0.41 12.54
N THR A 53 -7.56 -1.04 11.57
CA THR A 53 -6.77 -0.37 10.53
C THR A 53 -7.55 0.75 9.83
N TYR A 54 -8.82 0.51 9.48
CA TYR A 54 -9.63 1.50 8.77
C TYR A 54 -9.95 2.73 9.63
N ASP A 55 -10.44 2.51 10.85
CA ASP A 55 -10.81 3.57 11.77
C ASP A 55 -9.60 4.43 12.16
N PHE A 56 -8.45 3.79 12.37
CA PHE A 56 -7.20 4.49 12.63
C PHE A 56 -6.82 5.42 11.46
N ARG A 57 -6.79 4.89 10.23
CA ARG A 57 -6.41 5.67 9.04
C ARG A 57 -7.37 6.80 8.77
N ALA A 58 -8.67 6.56 8.93
CA ALA A 58 -9.69 7.58 8.78
C ALA A 58 -9.47 8.73 9.77
N GLU A 59 -9.24 8.42 11.05
CA GLU A 59 -8.98 9.44 12.07
C GLU A 59 -7.66 10.19 11.81
N ALA A 60 -6.60 9.48 11.42
CA ALA A 60 -5.32 10.08 11.09
C ALA A 60 -5.44 11.06 9.92
N PHE A 61 -6.17 10.66 8.88
CA PHE A 61 -6.45 11.54 7.74
C PHE A 61 -7.25 12.78 8.16
N GLN A 62 -8.24 12.63 9.06
CA GLN A 62 -8.94 13.80 9.63
C GLN A 62 -7.98 14.73 10.38
N GLN A 63 -6.97 14.20 11.08
CA GLN A 63 -5.96 15.05 11.73
C GLN A 63 -5.06 15.76 10.71
N ILE A 64 -4.62 15.07 9.66
CA ILE A 64 -3.83 15.65 8.57
C ILE A 64 -4.58 16.84 7.94
N LEU A 65 -5.89 16.71 7.74
CA LEU A 65 -6.72 17.76 7.14
C LEU A 65 -6.92 18.99 8.04
N LYS A 66 -6.72 18.90 9.36
CA LYS A 66 -6.87 20.06 10.27
C LYS A 66 -5.80 21.12 10.04
N ASN A 67 -4.58 20.70 9.69
CA ASN A 67 -3.45 21.57 9.40
C ASN A 67 -2.85 21.18 8.04
N PRO A 68 -3.53 21.52 6.93
CA PRO A 68 -3.20 20.98 5.62
C PRO A 68 -1.90 21.58 5.08
N ASP A 69 -0.83 20.79 5.11
CA ASP A 69 0.38 21.05 4.32
C ASP A 69 0.21 20.42 2.93
N ARG A 70 0.25 21.25 1.88
CA ARG A 70 0.07 20.81 0.49
C ARG A 70 1.11 19.79 0.04
N LYS A 71 2.37 19.94 0.48
CA LYS A 71 3.45 19.00 0.11
C LYS A 71 3.23 17.66 0.78
N LEU A 72 2.84 17.68 2.05
CA LEU A 72 2.50 16.46 2.79
C LEU A 72 1.30 15.75 2.14
N LEU A 73 0.23 16.47 1.83
CA LEU A 73 -0.96 15.89 1.18
C LEU A 73 -0.63 15.28 -0.18
N GLN A 74 0.18 15.98 -0.98
CA GLN A 74 0.65 15.45 -2.27
C GLN A 74 1.49 14.19 -2.09
N HIS A 75 2.43 14.19 -1.14
CA HIS A 75 3.26 13.02 -0.84
C HIS A 75 2.42 11.84 -0.37
N TYR A 76 1.47 12.10 0.54
CA TYR A 76 0.53 11.12 1.04
C TYR A 76 -0.31 10.52 -0.10
N GLU A 77 -0.84 11.35 -1.01
CA GLU A 77 -1.56 10.88 -2.20
C GLU A 77 -0.70 9.98 -3.09
N VAL A 78 0.55 10.37 -3.37
CA VAL A 78 1.48 9.57 -4.19
C VAL A 78 1.73 8.20 -3.55
N LEU A 79 1.95 8.13 -2.23
CA LEU A 79 2.13 6.87 -1.53
C LEU A 79 0.92 5.95 -1.69
N TYR A 80 -0.30 6.47 -1.56
CA TYR A 80 -1.52 5.68 -1.75
C TYR A 80 -1.69 5.19 -3.19
N GLN A 81 -1.34 6.00 -4.18
CA GLN A 81 -1.37 5.59 -5.60
C GLN A 81 -0.38 4.45 -5.86
N GLN A 82 0.83 4.54 -5.32
CA GLN A 82 1.84 3.49 -5.46
C GLN A 82 1.43 2.19 -4.75
N ILE A 83 0.81 2.29 -3.57
CA ILE A 83 0.27 1.12 -2.86
C ILE A 83 -0.83 0.46 -3.68
N ALA A 84 -1.78 1.25 -4.22
CA ALA A 84 -2.88 0.72 -5.02
C ALA A 84 -2.40 0.04 -6.31
N ASP A 85 -1.39 0.61 -6.99
CA ASP A 85 -0.76 0.01 -8.16
C ASP A 85 -0.07 -1.33 -7.81
N ALA A 86 0.69 -1.36 -6.71
CA ALA A 86 1.32 -2.59 -6.24
C ALA A 86 0.28 -3.66 -5.89
N GLU A 87 -0.78 -3.31 -5.16
CA GLU A 87 -1.88 -4.21 -4.83
C GLU A 87 -2.59 -4.73 -6.08
N PHE A 88 -2.76 -3.91 -7.11
CA PHE A 88 -3.39 -4.34 -8.37
C PHE A 88 -2.61 -5.50 -9.04
N HIS A 89 -1.28 -5.48 -8.92
CA HIS A 89 -0.40 -6.50 -9.49
C HIS A 89 -0.19 -7.74 -8.60
N MET A 90 -0.72 -7.75 -7.38
CA MET A 90 -0.64 -8.91 -6.48
C MET A 90 -1.69 -9.98 -6.82
N THR A 91 -1.28 -11.23 -6.64
CA THR A 91 -2.21 -12.38 -6.57
C THR A 91 -3.07 -12.34 -5.31
N ASP A 92 -4.15 -13.11 -5.27
CA ASP A 92 -5.04 -13.17 -4.08
C ASP A 92 -4.30 -13.67 -2.82
N ALA A 93 -3.38 -14.63 -2.98
CA ALA A 93 -2.57 -15.13 -1.87
C ALA A 93 -1.64 -14.05 -1.32
N GLU A 94 -1.08 -13.22 -2.19
CA GLU A 94 -0.21 -12.10 -1.80
C GLU A 94 -1.00 -10.98 -1.14
N LYS A 95 -2.17 -10.64 -1.67
CA LYS A 95 -3.09 -9.69 -1.03
C LYS A 95 -3.46 -10.14 0.38
N ALA A 96 -3.79 -11.42 0.56
CA ALA A 96 -4.10 -11.95 1.89
C ALA A 96 -2.93 -11.79 2.87
N ASN A 97 -1.70 -12.08 2.42
CA ASN A 97 -0.50 -11.88 3.24
C ASN A 97 -0.19 -10.39 3.49
N TYR A 98 -0.38 -9.55 2.48
CA TYR A 98 -0.26 -8.10 2.55
C TYR A 98 -1.22 -7.53 3.60
N HIS A 99 -2.52 -7.81 3.51
CA HIS A 99 -3.51 -7.32 4.47
C HIS A 99 -3.21 -7.78 5.89
N LYS A 100 -2.78 -9.04 6.07
CA LYS A 100 -2.36 -9.53 7.38
C LYS A 100 -1.16 -8.77 7.95
N ALA A 101 -0.19 -8.43 7.11
CA ALA A 101 0.98 -7.65 7.52
C ALA A 101 0.61 -6.18 7.81
N VAL A 102 -0.28 -5.59 7.03
CA VAL A 102 -0.84 -4.25 7.29
C VAL A 102 -1.59 -4.26 8.62
N ASP A 103 -2.53 -5.17 8.84
CA ASP A 103 -3.29 -5.23 10.09
C ASP A 103 -2.37 -5.44 11.30
N ALA A 104 -1.33 -6.27 11.18
CA ALA A 104 -0.34 -6.45 12.23
C ALA A 104 0.45 -5.16 12.53
N LEU A 105 0.79 -4.37 11.50
CA LEU A 105 1.48 -3.09 11.66
C LEU A 105 0.60 -2.09 12.45
N TYR A 106 -0.68 -1.95 12.09
CA TYR A 106 -1.58 -1.01 12.74
C TYR A 106 -1.99 -1.48 14.15
N ALA A 107 -2.13 -2.80 14.36
CA ALA A 107 -2.41 -3.37 15.68
C ALA A 107 -1.27 -3.15 16.69
N ALA A 108 -0.02 -2.99 16.22
CA ALA A 108 1.10 -2.64 17.09
C ALA A 108 0.98 -1.22 17.69
N GLY A 109 0.17 -0.35 17.07
CA GLY A 109 0.01 1.05 17.47
C GLY A 109 1.23 1.91 17.13
N CYS A 110 1.13 3.21 17.41
CA CYS A 110 2.18 4.15 17.05
C CYS A 110 3.43 4.01 17.93
N PRO A 111 4.63 4.00 17.34
CA PRO A 111 5.89 4.00 18.08
C PRO A 111 6.18 5.35 18.76
#